data_AF-A0A1R0GN02-F1
#
_entry.id   AF-A0A1R0GN02-F1
#
_cell.length_a   1.000
_cell.length_b   1.000
_cell.length_c   1.000
_cell.angle_alpha   90.00
_cell.angle_beta   90.00
_cell.angle_gamma   90.00
#
_symmetry.space_group_name_H-M   'P 1'
#
loop_
_entity.id
_entity.type
_entity.pdbx_description
1 polymer ?
#
loop_
_entity_poly.entity_id
_entity_poly.type
_entity_poly.pdbx_seq_one_letter_code
_entity_poly.pdbx_strand_id
1 'polypeptide(L)'
;MDINLPNRTRCRGQAFVVFRDIESAAAAKRQLDGFAFYTKPLAINYAQNKSDAVAKLDGSYFADNVRSQRLKNRRLAASSEPAGPHTPPAL
;
A
#
# COMPACT_ATOMS: atom_id res chain seq x y z
N MET A 1 -6.72 -6.57 -15.66
CA MET A 1 -6.16 -5.40 -14.97
C MET A 1 -7.23 -4.87 -14.06
N ASP A 2 -6.88 -4.53 -12.82
CA ASP A 2 -7.83 -4.06 -11.81
C ASP A 2 -7.27 -2.82 -11.09
N ILE A 3 -8.12 -1.87 -10.72
CA ILE A 3 -7.73 -0.61 -10.06
C ILE A 3 -8.59 -0.44 -8.81
N ASN A 4 -7.94 -0.40 -7.64
CA ASN A 4 -8.62 -0.25 -6.35
C ASN A 4 -8.30 1.10 -5.69
N LEU A 5 -9.35 1.82 -5.31
CA LEU A 5 -9.27 3.07 -4.53
C LEU A 5 -9.79 2.84 -3.11
N PRO A 6 -8.91 2.76 -2.10
CA PRO A 6 -9.34 2.60 -0.72
C PRO A 6 -10.06 3.85 -0.18
N ASN A 7 -11.32 3.70 0.23
CA ASN A 7 -12.15 4.78 0.81
C ASN A 7 -11.78 5.14 2.28
N ARG A 8 -10.51 5.00 2.66
CA ARG A 8 -10.01 5.36 3.99
C ARG A 8 -9.34 6.72 3.93
N THR A 9 -9.61 7.58 4.91
CA THR A 9 -9.04 8.94 5.00
C THR A 9 -7.51 8.96 4.94
N ARG A 10 -6.83 7.97 5.53
CA ARG A 10 -5.36 7.80 5.45
C ARG A 10 -4.82 7.44 4.05
N CYS A 11 -5.66 7.00 3.13
CA CYS A 11 -5.23 6.52 1.80
C CYS A 11 -5.62 7.47 0.67
N ARG A 12 -6.08 8.69 0.98
CA ARG A 12 -6.42 9.69 -0.04
C ARG A 12 -5.18 10.03 -0.88
N GLY A 13 -5.33 9.96 -2.20
CA GLY A 13 -4.23 10.19 -3.15
C GLY A 13 -3.36 8.96 -3.43
N GLN A 14 -3.73 7.78 -2.93
CA GLN A 14 -3.07 6.52 -3.24
C GLN A 14 -4.04 5.58 -3.96
N ALA A 15 -3.53 4.83 -4.93
CA ALA A 15 -4.28 3.82 -5.65
C ALA A 15 -3.44 2.55 -5.81
N PHE A 16 -4.09 1.40 -5.88
CA PHE A 16 -3.44 0.13 -6.18
C PHE A 16 -3.85 -0.32 -7.58
N VAL A 17 -2.87 -0.54 -8.46
CA VAL A 17 -3.07 -1.06 -9.80
C VAL A 17 -2.55 -2.49 -9.85
N VAL A 18 -3.40 -3.41 -10.29
CA VAL A 18 -3.11 -4.83 -10.39
C VAL A 18 -2.87 -5.19 -11.85
N PHE A 19 -1.64 -5.56 -12.15
CA PHE A 19 -1.24 -6.09 -13.46
C PHE A 19 -1.41 -7.62 -13.50
N ARG A 20 -1.64 -8.17 -14.70
CA ARG A 20 -1.60 -9.61 -14.94
C ARG A 20 -0.16 -10.14 -14.90
N ASP A 21 0.75 -9.41 -15.55
CA ASP A 21 2.15 -9.82 -15.71
C ASP A 21 3.11 -8.88 -14.97
N ILE A 22 4.20 -9.45 -14.46
CA ILE A 22 5.24 -8.71 -13.72
C ILE A 22 5.99 -7.74 -14.64
N GLU A 23 6.24 -8.14 -15.89
CA GLU A 23 6.94 -7.31 -16.88
C GLU A 23 6.16 -6.04 -17.20
N SER A 24 4.83 -6.17 -17.36
CA SER A 24 3.93 -5.03 -17.56
C SER A 24 3.98 -4.07 -16.36
N ALA A 25 4.02 -4.60 -15.13
CA ALA A 25 4.14 -3.78 -13.93
C ALA A 25 5.50 -3.05 -13.85
N ALA A 26 6.59 -3.72 -14.21
CA ALA A 26 7.93 -3.13 -14.22
C ALA A 26 8.07 -2.04 -15.29
N ALA A 27 7.51 -2.24 -16.49
CA ALA A 27 7.47 -1.24 -17.54
C ALA A 27 6.68 0.00 -17.11
N ALA A 28 5.48 -0.19 -16.55
CA ALA A 28 4.64 0.89 -16.05
C ALA A 28 5.33 1.69 -14.95
N LYS A 29 5.98 1.01 -13.98
CA LYS A 29 6.77 1.69 -12.93
C LYS A 29 7.86 2.55 -13.55
N ARG A 30 8.69 2.02 -14.45
CA ARG A 30 9.82 2.78 -15.01
C ARG A 30 9.37 3.98 -15.84
N GLN A 31 8.23 3.89 -16.52
CA GLN A 31 7.76 4.93 -17.44
C GLN A 31 6.97 6.04 -16.73
N LEU A 32 6.24 5.70 -15.67
CA LEU A 32 5.30 6.61 -15.03
C LEU A 32 5.76 7.11 -13.65
N ASP A 33 6.88 6.58 -13.12
CA ASP A 33 7.48 7.08 -11.89
C ASP A 33 8.05 8.48 -12.12
N GLY A 34 7.64 9.45 -11.30
CA GLY A 34 7.93 10.86 -11.47
C GLY A 34 7.09 11.58 -12.53
N PHE A 35 6.13 10.91 -13.18
CA PHE A 35 5.25 11.56 -14.14
C PHE A 35 4.42 12.67 -13.46
N ALA A 36 4.41 13.87 -14.05
CA ALA A 36 3.65 14.99 -13.51
C ALA A 36 2.14 14.75 -13.68
N PHE A 37 1.48 14.37 -12.59
CA PHE A 37 0.04 14.13 -12.58
C PHE A 37 -0.66 15.26 -11.84
N TYR A 38 -1.43 16.06 -12.59
CA TYR A 38 -1.96 17.34 -12.14
C TYR A 38 -0.85 18.26 -11.61
N THR A 39 -0.75 18.45 -10.30
CA THR A 39 0.17 19.37 -9.64
C THR A 39 1.24 18.64 -8.84
N LYS A 40 1.26 17.30 -8.85
CA LYS A 40 2.17 16.48 -8.04
C LYS A 40 2.82 15.37 -8.87
N PRO A 41 4.13 15.10 -8.67
CA PRO A 41 4.78 13.97 -9.32
C PRO A 41 4.20 12.65 -8.76
N LEU A 42 3.91 11.72 -9.66
CA LEU A 42 3.39 10.40 -9.33
C LEU A 42 4.54 9.55 -8.78
N ALA A 43 4.36 8.90 -7.62
CA ALA A 43 5.32 7.97 -7.05
C ALA A 43 4.78 6.53 -7.14
N ILE A 44 5.52 5.63 -7.78
CA ILE A 44 5.09 4.23 -7.99
C ILE A 44 5.99 3.27 -7.21
N ASN A 45 5.38 2.52 -6.29
CA ASN A 45 6.04 1.50 -5.50
C ASN A 45 5.36 0.13 -5.64
N TYR A 46 6.13 -0.93 -5.47
CA TYR A 46 5.59 -2.29 -5.41
C TYR A 46 4.81 -2.49 -4.10
N ALA A 47 3.70 -3.23 -4.19
CA ALA A 47 2.92 -3.58 -3.01
C ALA A 47 3.62 -4.68 -2.20
N GLN A 48 3.63 -4.56 -0.87
CA GLN A 48 4.20 -5.56 0.03
C GLN A 48 3.37 -6.86 0.09
N ASN A 49 2.08 -6.79 -0.23
CA ASN A 49 1.17 -7.93 -0.18
C ASN A 49 0.43 -8.05 -1.51
N LYS A 50 0.07 -9.28 -1.89
CA LYS A 50 -0.77 -9.56 -3.05
C LYS A 50 -2.17 -8.95 -2.88
N SER A 51 -2.76 -8.47 -3.98
CA SER A 51 -4.16 -8.01 -4.01
C SER A 51 -5.13 -9.19 -3.92
N ASP A 52 -6.30 -8.95 -3.34
CA ASP A 52 -7.37 -9.95 -3.23
C ASP A 52 -7.82 -10.48 -4.61
N ALA A 53 -7.80 -9.62 -5.64
CA ALA A 53 -8.12 -10.01 -7.01
C ALA A 53 -7.12 -11.05 -7.56
N VAL A 54 -5.81 -10.85 -7.31
CA VAL A 54 -4.76 -11.80 -7.71
C VAL A 54 -4.84 -13.08 -6.89
N ALA A 55 -5.06 -12.96 -5.58
CA ALA A 55 -5.14 -14.12 -4.69
C ALA A 55 -6.32 -15.04 -5.04
N LYS A 56 -7.45 -14.48 -5.49
CA LYS A 56 -8.60 -15.25 -6.00
C LYS A 56 -8.28 -15.96 -7.31
N LEU A 57 -7.52 -15.33 -8.22
CA LEU A 57 -7.14 -15.90 -9.50
C LEU A 57 -6.09 -17.01 -9.37
N ASP A 58 -5.09 -16.82 -8.49
CA ASP A 58 -4.04 -17.82 -8.20
C ASP A 58 -4.55 -19.03 -7.40
N GLY A 59 -5.79 -19.01 -6.90
CA GLY A 59 -6.31 -20.03 -5.97
C GLY A 59 -5.69 -19.98 -4.56
N SER A 60 -4.67 -19.14 -4.36
CA SER A 60 -3.99 -18.86 -3.09
C SER A 60 -4.75 -17.84 -2.22
N TYR A 61 -6.08 -17.82 -2.26
CA TYR A 61 -6.88 -16.97 -1.39
C TYR A 61 -6.78 -17.52 0.03
N PHE A 62 -5.74 -17.10 0.77
CA PHE A 62 -5.57 -17.44 2.17
C PHE A 62 -6.84 -17.02 2.91
N ALA A 63 -7.56 -18.02 3.43
CA ALA A 63 -8.76 -17.84 4.23
C ALA A 63 -8.57 -16.70 5.23
N ASP A 64 -9.61 -15.89 5.40
CA ASP A 64 -9.66 -14.59 6.07
C ASP A 64 -8.99 -14.48 7.46
N ASN A 65 -8.60 -15.60 8.07
CA ASN A 65 -7.88 -15.71 9.34
C ASN A 65 -6.49 -15.06 9.33
N VAL A 66 -5.65 -15.25 8.31
CA VAL A 66 -4.28 -14.67 8.31
C VAL A 66 -4.33 -13.16 8.08
N ARG A 67 -5.25 -12.72 7.22
CA ARG A 67 -5.44 -11.29 6.89
C ARG A 67 -6.02 -10.52 8.06
N SER A 68 -7.03 -11.07 8.73
CA SER A 68 -7.62 -10.45 9.93
C SER A 68 -6.64 -10.40 11.09
N GLN A 69 -5.79 -11.42 11.28
CA GLN A 69 -4.70 -11.39 12.26
C GLN A 69 -3.63 -10.34 11.93
N ARG A 70 -3.19 -10.23 10.67
CA ARG A 70 -2.24 -9.18 10.26
C ARG A 70 -2.83 -7.77 10.42
N LEU A 71 -4.11 -7.58 10.11
CA LEU A 71 -4.77 -6.28 10.28
C LEU A 71 -4.94 -5.93 11.76
N LYS A 72 -5.27 -6.91 12.61
CA LYS A 72 -5.31 -6.76 14.07
C LYS A 72 -3.92 -6.42 14.61
N ASN A 73 -2.88 -7.18 14.27
CA ASN A 73 -1.50 -6.93 14.69
C ASN A 73 -0.99 -5.56 14.23
N ARG A 74 -1.32 -5.13 13.00
CA ARG A 74 -0.93 -3.80 12.51
C ARG A 74 -1.69 -2.66 13.18
N ARG A 75 -2.95 -2.86 13.57
CA ARG A 75 -3.71 -1.89 14.39
C ARG A 75 -3.15 -1.80 15.80
N LEU A 76 -2.80 -2.94 16.40
CA LEU A 76 -2.17 -3.04 17.72
C LEU A 76 -0.78 -2.36 17.74
N ALA A 77 0.04 -2.58 16.71
CA ALA A 77 1.34 -1.92 16.58
C ALA A 77 1.21 -0.40 16.33
N ALA A 78 0.18 0.04 15.62
CA ALA A 78 -0.10 1.46 15.41
C ALA A 78 -0.68 2.17 16.65
N SER A 79 -1.18 1.42 17.64
CA SER A 79 -1.56 1.95 18.95
C SER A 79 -0.41 1.96 19.97
N SER A 80 0.76 1.41 19.62
CA SER A 80 1.94 1.36 20.48
C SER A 80 3.12 2.13 19.86
N GLU A 81 2.88 3.35 19.37
CA GLU A 81 3.97 4.33 19.28
C GLU A 81 4.19 4.88 20.69
N PRO A 82 5.32 4.59 21.38
CA PRO A 82 5.68 5.35 22.56
C PRO A 82 5.90 6.79 22.13
N ALA A 83 5.32 7.73 22.88
CA ALA A 83 5.59 9.15 22.73
C ALA A 83 7.11 9.36 22.54
N GLY A 84 7.50 10.04 21.45
CA GLY A 84 8.90 10.38 21.23
C GLY A 84 9.47 11.09 22.46
N PRO A 85 10.79 10.97 22.74
CA PRO A 85 11.38 11.76 23.81
C PRO A 85 11.24 13.24 23.45
N HIS A 86 10.36 13.92 24.16
CA HIS A 86 10.26 15.35 24.24
C HIS A 86 11.34 15.81 25.23
N THR A 87 12.34 16.51 24.74
CA THR A 87 13.20 17.33 25.59
C THR A 87 13.25 18.72 24.98
N PRO A 88 12.50 19.70 25.51
CA PRO A 88 12.86 21.11 25.37
C PRO A 88 13.91 21.48 26.45
N PRO A 89 14.36 22.75 26.49
CA PRO A 89 15.49 23.38 25.80
C PRO A 89 16.78 23.42 26.67
N ALA A 90 17.90 23.90 26.13
CA ALA A 90 19.00 24.44 26.93
C ALA A 90 19.35 25.85 26.40
N LEU A 91 19.56 26.78 27.34
CA LEU A 91 19.74 28.23 27.20
C LEU A 91 20.65 28.66 26.03
#